data_AF-A0A2N0P5D6-F1
#
_entry.id   AF-A0A2N0P5D6-F1
#
_cell.length_a   1.000
_cell.length_b   1.000
_cell.length_c   1.000
_cell.angle_alpha   90.00
_cell.angle_beta   90.00
_cell.angle_gamma   90.00
#
_symmetry.space_group_name_H-M   'P 1'
#
loop_
_entity.id
_entity.type
_entity.pdbx_description
1 polymer ?
#
loop_
_entity_poly.entity_id
_entity_poly.type
_entity_poly.pdbx_seq_one_letter_code
_entity_poly.pdbx_strand_id
1 'polypeptide(L)'
;MTLVLIIAYHLHLELRLLLGDEQQETLREFQEMLEYYLAHLTRKGYLNSQFNANLLQLNNDGILIVVDYKMRILPKRIRETKQDFYAKRGWALHTVLVYSKNQESNELEIQAFDHWSNDNRQDAWFTASSFDAVFTLLDPKPKWVIVMSDNGPHYHCSETMALVSKWAEWYNIECKKWCFLEAGEAKTSIDSHHAQISHAIKRYVRLGFDLTTGEDIEKALDGLSGTAIAYLKPNRDQRSQSNVKTIPGISNWFEWSWPTEGPLAGYICARDLPNFGEMMTFSVSKFTKTELVQPEPMVGEHSKASLKWTMPIYRASGKLIFSMALMAFQFNRSHLLYDSFEQFSFDELNRRNIHFDIGMGRGELVNLLKQEIGEESQIGEESREDFSKTDIDENQIFHLQLGWALKCNQKYGKKGSGKRLVKEVVTALTHFFMVGQRDPSDRYTAKDMLDGLKEMAENGEITTEVIPSLKTIENWITRYSSLSKKEHAERFLEE
;
A
#
# COMPACT_ATOMS: atom_id res chain seq x y z
N MET A 1 -20.34 -3.62 -1.29
CA MET A 1 -20.04 -2.48 -2.19
C MET A 1 -21.34 -1.84 -2.72
N THR A 2 -22.32 -2.62 -3.17
CA THR A 2 -23.67 -2.13 -3.53
C THR A 2 -24.35 -1.35 -2.39
N LEU A 3 -24.36 -1.89 -1.17
CA LEU A 3 -24.87 -1.20 0.01
C LEU A 3 -24.15 0.13 0.32
N VAL A 4 -22.84 0.21 0.02
CA VAL A 4 -22.03 1.42 0.25
C VAL A 4 -22.39 2.52 -0.74
N LEU A 5 -22.67 2.16 -1.99
CA LEU A 5 -23.14 3.10 -3.01
C LEU A 5 -24.55 3.62 -2.69
N ILE A 6 -25.43 2.75 -2.20
CA ILE A 6 -26.78 3.13 -1.74
C ILE A 6 -26.69 4.12 -0.57
N ILE A 7 -25.85 3.84 0.43
CA ILE A 7 -25.64 4.74 1.58
C ILE A 7 -25.02 6.07 1.14
N ALA A 8 -24.06 6.05 0.23
CA ALA A 8 -23.45 7.27 -0.31
C ALA A 8 -24.48 8.13 -1.05
N TYR A 9 -25.39 7.50 -1.81
CA TYR A 9 -26.49 8.17 -2.47
C TYR A 9 -27.46 8.82 -1.47
N HIS A 10 -27.90 8.08 -0.44
CA HIS A 10 -28.75 8.63 0.61
C HIS A 10 -28.07 9.75 1.41
N LEU A 11 -26.78 9.62 1.71
CA LEU A 11 -26.01 10.67 2.37
C LEU A 11 -25.91 11.92 1.50
N HIS A 12 -25.72 11.78 0.19
CA HIS A 12 -25.73 12.89 -0.75
C HIS A 12 -27.09 13.60 -0.79
N LEU A 13 -28.19 12.84 -0.82
CA LEU A 13 -29.55 13.38 -0.75
C LEU A 13 -29.82 14.12 0.56
N GLU A 14 -29.44 13.54 1.71
CA GLU A 14 -29.59 14.18 3.03
C GLU A 14 -28.77 15.48 3.12
N LEU A 15 -27.52 15.49 2.65
CA LEU A 15 -26.67 16.68 2.64
C LEU A 15 -27.27 17.80 1.76
N ARG A 16 -27.86 17.44 0.62
CA ARG A 16 -28.53 18.39 -0.27
C ARG A 16 -29.78 19.00 0.38
N LEU A 17 -30.55 18.19 1.10
CA LEU A 17 -31.74 18.65 1.86
C LEU A 17 -31.37 19.54 3.05
N LEU A 18 -30.23 19.29 3.71
CA LEU A 18 -29.76 20.04 4.88
C LEU A 18 -29.13 21.40 4.54
N LEU A 19 -28.41 21.50 3.42
CA LEU A 19 -27.55 22.66 3.11
C LEU A 19 -28.26 23.74 2.25
N GLY A 20 -29.38 23.41 1.59
CA GLY A 20 -30.10 24.32 0.70
C GLY A 20 -29.29 24.75 -0.55
N ASP A 21 -29.91 25.52 -1.45
CA ASP A 21 -29.30 25.93 -2.72
C ASP A 21 -28.20 27.02 -2.59
N GLU A 22 -28.07 27.68 -1.43
CA GLU A 22 -27.07 28.74 -1.20
C GLU A 22 -25.64 28.22 -0.95
N GLN A 23 -25.46 26.90 -0.72
CA GLN A 23 -24.15 26.29 -0.42
C GLN A 23 -23.71 25.25 -1.46
N GLN A 24 -23.99 25.51 -2.74
CA GLN A 24 -23.65 24.60 -3.86
C GLN A 24 -22.16 24.27 -3.97
N GLU A 25 -21.26 25.19 -3.60
CA GLU A 25 -19.82 24.94 -3.62
C GLU A 25 -19.41 23.93 -2.55
N THR A 26 -19.89 24.10 -1.32
CA THR A 26 -19.69 23.16 -0.21
C THR A 26 -20.28 21.78 -0.51
N LEU A 27 -21.47 21.72 -1.11
CA LEU A 27 -22.10 20.46 -1.52
C LEU A 27 -21.26 19.73 -2.58
N ARG A 28 -20.69 20.47 -3.53
CA ARG A 28 -19.79 19.94 -4.55
C ARG A 28 -18.50 19.40 -3.94
N GLU A 29 -17.90 20.12 -2.98
CA GLU A 29 -16.72 19.62 -2.25
C GLU A 29 -17.02 18.33 -1.48
N PHE A 30 -18.16 18.24 -0.80
CA PHE A 30 -18.59 17.01 -0.13
C PHE A 30 -18.80 15.86 -1.11
N GLN A 31 -19.40 16.12 -2.27
CA GLN A 31 -19.55 15.14 -3.32
C GLN A 31 -18.18 14.64 -3.82
N GLU A 32 -17.24 15.53 -4.11
CA GLU A 32 -15.90 15.13 -4.57
C GLU A 32 -15.13 14.33 -3.50
N MET A 33 -15.27 14.68 -2.21
CA MET A 33 -14.69 13.91 -1.12
C MET A 33 -15.33 12.53 -0.96
N LEU A 34 -16.65 12.43 -1.14
CA LEU A 34 -17.37 11.17 -1.11
C LEU A 34 -16.96 10.27 -2.28
N GLU A 35 -16.88 10.81 -3.50
CA GLU A 35 -16.35 10.10 -4.68
C GLU A 35 -14.93 9.60 -4.43
N TYR A 36 -14.07 10.44 -3.85
CA TYR A 36 -12.70 10.06 -3.48
C TYR A 36 -12.66 8.90 -2.48
N TYR A 37 -13.49 8.95 -1.44
CA TYR A 37 -13.59 7.88 -0.45
C TYR A 37 -14.11 6.57 -1.07
N LEU A 38 -15.17 6.65 -1.87
CA LEU A 38 -15.70 5.51 -2.60
C LEU A 38 -14.66 4.91 -3.55
N ALA A 39 -13.89 5.74 -4.25
CA ALA A 39 -12.87 5.30 -5.19
C ALA A 39 -11.78 4.51 -4.49
N HIS A 40 -11.37 5.00 -3.31
CA HIS A 40 -10.43 4.29 -2.44
C HIS A 40 -10.99 2.95 -1.97
N LEU A 41 -12.24 2.90 -1.48
CA LEU A 41 -12.87 1.65 -1.05
C LEU A 41 -13.02 0.63 -2.19
N THR A 42 -13.40 1.07 -3.38
CA THR A 42 -13.53 0.20 -4.56
C THR A 42 -12.19 -0.38 -4.96
N ARG A 43 -11.14 0.46 -5.07
CA ARG A 43 -9.78 -0.04 -5.35
C ARG A 43 -9.29 -0.99 -4.27
N LYS A 44 -9.51 -0.67 -2.99
CA LYS A 44 -9.18 -1.55 -1.86
C LYS A 44 -9.83 -2.93 -2.03
N GLY A 45 -11.14 -2.97 -2.28
CA GLY A 45 -11.87 -4.23 -2.51
C GLY A 45 -11.27 -5.01 -3.67
N TYR A 46 -11.00 -4.32 -4.79
CA TYR A 46 -10.47 -4.93 -6.01
C TYR A 46 -9.07 -5.50 -5.82
N LEU A 47 -8.15 -4.72 -5.27
CA LEU A 47 -6.76 -5.12 -5.08
C LEU A 47 -6.64 -6.26 -4.06
N ASN A 48 -7.46 -6.26 -3.02
CA ASN A 48 -7.50 -7.36 -2.05
C ASN A 48 -7.99 -8.67 -2.69
N SER A 49 -8.91 -8.62 -3.66
CA SER A 49 -9.37 -9.83 -4.35
C SER A 49 -8.29 -10.43 -5.25
N GLN A 50 -7.33 -9.61 -5.72
CA GLN A 50 -6.21 -10.08 -6.54
C GLN A 50 -5.29 -11.04 -5.80
N PHE A 51 -5.20 -10.95 -4.46
CA PHE A 51 -4.39 -11.89 -3.67
C PHE A 51 -4.83 -13.33 -3.90
N ASN A 52 -6.12 -13.60 -3.70
CA ASN A 52 -6.70 -14.92 -3.94
C ASN A 52 -6.66 -15.29 -5.44
N ALA A 53 -6.82 -14.33 -6.36
CA ALA A 53 -6.78 -14.59 -7.80
C ALA A 53 -5.39 -15.07 -8.22
N ASN A 54 -4.34 -14.45 -7.65
CA ASN A 54 -2.95 -14.79 -7.92
C ASN A 54 -2.58 -16.14 -7.29
N LEU A 55 -3.09 -16.46 -6.10
CA LEU A 55 -2.90 -17.79 -5.49
C LEU A 55 -3.46 -18.92 -6.37
N LEU A 56 -4.61 -18.71 -6.99
CA LEU A 56 -5.25 -19.72 -7.85
C LEU A 56 -4.51 -19.92 -9.19
N GLN A 57 -3.71 -18.95 -9.62
CA GLN A 57 -2.88 -19.04 -10.82
C GLN A 57 -1.58 -19.83 -10.61
N LEU A 58 -1.22 -20.15 -9.37
CA LEU A 58 0.02 -20.85 -9.06
C LEU A 58 0.04 -22.27 -9.64
N ASN A 59 1.20 -22.64 -10.17
CA ASN A 59 1.56 -23.97 -10.64
C ASN A 59 2.94 -24.37 -10.06
N ASN A 60 3.51 -25.51 -10.47
CA ASN A 60 4.79 -25.99 -9.91
C ASN A 60 5.99 -25.10 -10.25
N ASP A 61 5.87 -24.29 -11.30
CA ASP A 61 6.94 -23.43 -11.80
C ASP A 61 6.91 -22.02 -11.22
N GLY A 62 5.88 -21.70 -10.42
CA GLY A 62 5.60 -20.34 -9.99
C GLY A 62 5.26 -20.19 -8.52
N ILE A 63 5.68 -19.07 -7.96
CA ILE A 63 5.37 -18.70 -6.56
C ILE A 63 4.71 -17.32 -6.50
N LEU A 64 3.92 -17.10 -5.45
CA LEU A 64 3.45 -15.78 -5.06
C LEU A 64 4.25 -15.31 -3.86
N ILE A 65 4.78 -14.09 -3.92
CA ILE A 65 5.55 -13.48 -2.84
C ILE A 65 4.77 -12.30 -2.30
N VAL A 66 4.53 -12.28 -0.99
CA VAL A 66 4.05 -11.09 -0.27
C VAL A 66 5.21 -10.52 0.53
N VAL A 67 5.48 -9.23 0.39
CA VAL A 67 6.55 -8.56 1.15
C VAL A 67 6.00 -7.41 1.98
N ASP A 68 6.51 -7.28 3.20
CA ASP A 68 6.19 -6.16 4.08
C ASP A 68 7.29 -5.90 5.11
N TYR A 69 7.41 -4.64 5.52
CA TYR A 69 8.27 -4.24 6.61
C TYR A 69 7.49 -4.22 7.93
N LYS A 70 7.98 -4.98 8.90
CA LYS A 70 7.46 -4.86 10.25
C LYS A 70 7.89 -3.53 10.86
N MET A 71 7.04 -2.96 11.72
CA MET A 71 7.47 -1.95 12.68
C MET A 71 8.75 -2.39 13.40
N ARG A 72 9.70 -1.46 13.57
CA ARG A 72 11.02 -1.74 14.14
C ARG A 72 10.92 -2.50 15.45
N ILE A 73 11.75 -3.54 15.57
CA ILE A 73 11.89 -4.27 16.82
C ILE A 73 12.77 -3.43 17.72
N LEU A 74 12.21 -2.94 18.83
CA LEU A 74 12.98 -2.20 19.83
C LEU A 74 13.60 -3.18 20.83
N PRO A 75 14.84 -2.91 21.31
CA PRO A 75 15.41 -3.63 22.43
C PRO A 75 14.47 -3.59 23.64
N LYS A 76 14.35 -4.70 24.36
CA LYS A 76 13.48 -4.83 25.54
C LYS A 76 14.21 -5.58 26.63
N ARG A 77 14.10 -5.09 27.86
CA ARG A 77 14.58 -5.82 29.04
C ARG A 77 13.41 -6.23 29.90
N ILE A 78 13.58 -7.28 30.70
CA ILE A 78 12.58 -7.75 31.66
C ILE A 78 12.24 -6.65 32.67
N ARG A 79 13.28 -5.93 33.09
CA ARG A 79 13.19 -4.77 33.96
C ARG A 79 13.78 -3.59 33.22
N GLU A 80 12.93 -2.62 32.93
CA GLU A 80 13.32 -1.42 32.20
C GLU A 80 12.95 -0.20 33.03
N THR A 81 13.94 0.65 33.32
CA THR A 81 13.66 1.90 34.03
C THR A 81 13.05 2.92 33.05
N LYS A 82 12.35 3.94 33.56
CA LYS A 82 11.79 5.00 32.70
C LYS A 82 12.86 5.75 31.89
N GLN A 83 14.11 5.77 32.35
CA GLN A 83 15.24 6.40 31.64
C GLN A 83 15.73 5.54 30.48
N ASP A 84 15.75 4.21 30.64
CA ASP A 84 16.21 3.26 29.61
C ASP A 84 15.28 3.17 28.40
N PHE A 85 14.04 3.67 28.51
CA PHE A 85 13.03 3.61 27.46
C PHE A 85 13.25 4.63 26.33
N TYR A 86 13.97 5.73 26.59
CA TYR A 86 14.05 6.84 25.64
C TYR A 86 15.09 6.59 24.53
N ALA A 87 14.73 6.94 23.29
CA ALA A 87 15.61 6.95 22.11
C ALA A 87 16.31 5.62 21.72
N LYS A 88 15.71 4.46 22.02
CA LYS A 88 16.28 3.17 21.61
C LYS A 88 16.39 3.02 20.09
N ARG A 89 17.57 2.65 19.61
CA ARG A 89 17.78 2.21 18.24
C ARG A 89 17.17 0.82 18.06
N GLY A 90 16.12 0.73 17.24
CA GLY A 90 15.52 -0.54 16.86
C GLY A 90 16.23 -1.20 15.68
N TRP A 91 15.90 -2.47 15.47
CA TRP A 91 16.25 -3.24 14.27
C TRP A 91 15.14 -3.14 13.23
N ALA A 92 15.54 -3.05 11.97
CA ALA A 92 14.62 -3.26 10.86
C ALA A 92 14.30 -4.75 10.73
N LEU A 93 13.07 -5.07 10.33
CA LEU A 93 12.68 -6.42 9.97
C LEU A 93 11.86 -6.36 8.68
N HIS A 94 12.32 -7.07 7.66
CA HIS A 94 11.62 -7.24 6.39
C HIS A 94 11.25 -8.70 6.21
N THR A 95 9.98 -8.97 5.95
CA THR A 95 9.47 -10.33 5.76
C THR A 95 9.21 -10.55 4.27
N VAL A 96 9.71 -11.66 3.75
CA VAL A 96 9.36 -12.19 2.43
C VAL A 96 8.56 -13.46 2.62
N LEU A 97 7.25 -13.39 2.39
CA LEU A 97 6.33 -14.50 2.57
C LEU A 97 6.07 -15.18 1.22
N VAL A 98 6.58 -16.39 1.05
CA VAL A 98 6.53 -17.16 -0.18
C VAL A 98 5.40 -18.18 -0.12
N TYR A 99 4.55 -18.17 -1.13
CA TYR A 99 3.49 -19.14 -1.37
C TYR A 99 3.86 -20.02 -2.57
N SER A 100 3.98 -21.32 -2.32
CA SER A 100 4.18 -22.34 -3.35
C SER A 100 3.02 -23.33 -3.34
N LYS A 101 2.62 -23.81 -4.51
CA LYS A 101 1.56 -24.82 -4.62
C LYS A 101 2.16 -26.21 -4.55
N ASN A 102 1.71 -27.01 -3.59
CA ASN A 102 1.98 -28.44 -3.58
C ASN A 102 0.83 -29.17 -4.29
N GLN A 103 1.12 -29.74 -5.47
CA GLN A 103 0.11 -30.44 -6.27
C GLN A 103 -0.31 -31.79 -5.69
N GLU A 104 0.55 -32.45 -4.92
CA GLU A 104 0.24 -33.76 -4.35
C GLU A 104 -0.79 -33.65 -3.23
N SER A 105 -0.63 -32.63 -2.36
CA SER A 105 -1.57 -32.38 -1.25
C SER A 105 -2.72 -31.45 -1.62
N ASN A 106 -2.67 -30.77 -2.78
CA ASN A 106 -3.58 -29.69 -3.15
C ASN A 106 -3.66 -28.59 -2.06
N GLU A 107 -2.52 -28.33 -1.40
CA GLU A 107 -2.34 -27.29 -0.40
C GLU A 107 -1.32 -26.26 -0.88
N LEU A 108 -1.41 -25.06 -0.31
CA LEU A 108 -0.39 -24.04 -0.42
C LEU A 108 0.60 -24.22 0.73
N GLU A 109 1.88 -24.36 0.41
CA GLU A 109 2.96 -24.26 1.38
C GLU A 109 3.40 -22.81 1.49
N ILE A 110 3.57 -22.34 2.73
CA ILE A 110 3.90 -20.96 3.07
C ILE A 110 5.23 -20.97 3.81
N GLN A 111 6.17 -20.15 3.35
CA GLN A 111 7.47 -19.96 3.98
C GLN A 111 7.72 -18.47 4.21
N ALA A 112 8.01 -18.10 5.44
CA ALA A 112 8.36 -16.73 5.82
C ALA A 112 9.88 -16.61 5.96
N PHE A 113 10.48 -15.74 5.16
CA PHE A 113 11.89 -15.36 5.30
C PHE A 113 11.99 -13.99 5.97
N ASP A 114 12.33 -14.01 7.25
CA ASP A 114 12.43 -12.84 8.10
C ASP A 114 13.88 -12.33 8.15
N HIS A 115 14.13 -11.18 7.53
CA HIS A 115 15.46 -10.57 7.49
C HIS A 115 15.53 -9.41 8.48
N TRP A 116 16.26 -9.61 9.59
CA TRP A 116 16.51 -8.55 10.55
C TRP A 116 17.81 -7.81 10.24
N SER A 117 17.89 -6.51 10.54
CA SER A 117 19.08 -5.72 10.25
C SER A 117 19.32 -4.58 11.24
N ASN A 118 20.60 -4.24 11.41
CA ASN A 118 21.07 -3.01 12.06
C ASN A 118 20.97 -1.79 11.12
N ASP A 119 20.84 -2.04 9.82
CA ASP A 119 20.55 -1.01 8.83
C ASP A 119 19.07 -0.64 8.88
N ASN A 120 18.82 0.62 9.24
CA ASN A 120 17.49 1.16 9.46
C ASN A 120 16.92 1.90 8.23
N ARG A 121 17.62 1.88 7.09
CA ARG A 121 17.21 2.49 5.83
C ARG A 121 16.33 1.51 5.05
N GLN A 122 15.02 1.62 5.25
CA GLN A 122 14.00 0.95 4.44
C GLN A 122 13.90 1.65 3.09
N ASP A 123 14.55 1.09 2.07
CA ASP A 123 14.59 1.61 0.70
C ASP A 123 14.67 0.46 -0.32
N ALA A 124 14.66 0.81 -1.60
CA ALA A 124 14.67 -0.15 -2.70
C ALA A 124 15.86 -1.10 -2.66
N TRP A 125 17.03 -0.61 -2.23
CA TRP A 125 18.25 -1.43 -2.18
C TRP A 125 18.19 -2.46 -1.05
N PHE A 126 17.66 -2.10 0.11
CA PHE A 126 17.38 -3.07 1.17
C PHE A 126 16.39 -4.13 0.69
N THR A 127 15.28 -3.70 0.08
CA THR A 127 14.26 -4.60 -0.45
C THR A 127 14.86 -5.56 -1.49
N ALA A 128 15.66 -5.06 -2.44
CA ALA A 128 16.31 -5.89 -3.45
C ALA A 128 17.33 -6.86 -2.84
N SER A 129 18.08 -6.43 -1.82
CA SER A 129 18.97 -7.32 -1.04
C SER A 129 18.19 -8.45 -0.37
N SER A 130 17.02 -8.15 0.18
CA SER A 130 16.17 -9.18 0.79
C SER A 130 15.62 -10.17 -0.23
N PHE A 131 15.31 -9.74 -1.46
CA PHE A 131 14.92 -10.66 -2.54
C PHE A 131 16.10 -11.53 -3.01
N ASP A 132 17.29 -10.94 -3.17
CA ASP A 132 18.51 -11.68 -3.54
C ASP A 132 18.80 -12.83 -2.56
N ALA A 133 18.70 -12.56 -1.25
CA ALA A 133 18.86 -13.56 -0.20
C ALA A 133 17.86 -14.73 -0.33
N VAL A 134 16.59 -14.43 -0.64
CA VAL A 134 15.55 -15.46 -0.83
C VAL A 134 15.75 -16.23 -2.12
N PHE A 135 16.01 -15.56 -3.24
CA PHE A 135 16.19 -16.22 -4.54
C PHE A 135 17.42 -17.11 -4.60
N THR A 136 18.43 -16.83 -3.77
CA THR A 136 19.60 -17.70 -3.60
C THR A 136 19.28 -18.94 -2.77
N LEU A 137 18.33 -18.85 -1.83
CA LEU A 137 17.95 -19.94 -0.94
C LEU A 137 16.89 -20.88 -1.51
N LEU A 138 16.00 -20.40 -2.39
CA LEU A 138 14.94 -21.21 -2.98
C LEU A 138 15.50 -22.34 -3.85
N ASP A 139 15.19 -23.57 -3.47
CA ASP A 139 15.52 -24.79 -4.23
C ASP A 139 14.32 -25.75 -4.23
N PRO A 140 13.76 -26.12 -5.40
CA PRO A 140 14.14 -25.65 -6.73
C PRO A 140 13.80 -24.17 -6.96
N LYS A 141 14.58 -23.50 -7.81
CA LYS A 141 14.28 -22.11 -8.21
C LYS A 141 12.98 -22.04 -9.01
N PRO A 142 12.07 -21.10 -8.69
CA PRO A 142 10.86 -20.89 -9.49
C PRO A 142 11.23 -20.31 -10.86
N LYS A 143 10.50 -20.69 -11.90
CA LYS A 143 10.67 -20.06 -13.23
C LYS A 143 10.10 -18.65 -13.24
N TRP A 144 9.03 -18.41 -12.47
CA TRP A 144 8.39 -17.11 -12.41
C TRP A 144 7.83 -16.78 -11.02
N VAL A 145 7.68 -15.48 -10.75
CA VAL A 145 7.12 -14.96 -9.50
C VAL A 145 6.02 -13.94 -9.78
N ILE A 146 5.02 -13.93 -8.91
CA ILE A 146 4.10 -12.81 -8.73
C ILE A 146 4.45 -12.16 -7.40
N VAL A 147 4.58 -10.84 -7.35
CA VAL A 147 4.89 -10.11 -6.12
C VAL A 147 3.70 -9.26 -5.71
N MET A 148 3.43 -9.19 -4.41
CA MET A 148 2.44 -8.29 -3.82
C MET A 148 3.05 -7.56 -2.63
N SER A 149 2.79 -6.26 -2.54
CA SER A 149 3.26 -5.44 -1.42
C SER A 149 2.30 -4.29 -1.15
N ASP A 150 2.51 -3.60 -0.05
CA ASP A 150 1.90 -2.29 0.15
C ASP A 150 2.43 -1.29 -0.90
N ASN A 151 1.78 -0.13 -0.97
CA ASN A 151 2.18 0.98 -1.84
C ASN A 151 3.28 1.85 -1.21
N GLY A 152 4.15 1.26 -0.38
CA GLY A 152 5.25 1.93 0.31
C GLY A 152 6.32 2.42 -0.66
N PRO A 153 6.94 3.60 -0.40
CA PRO A 153 7.92 4.19 -1.32
C PRO A 153 9.21 3.38 -1.48
N HIS A 154 9.47 2.43 -0.59
CA HIS A 154 10.61 1.50 -0.68
C HIS A 154 10.34 0.33 -1.65
N TYR A 155 9.08 -0.02 -1.92
CA TYR A 155 8.71 -0.94 -2.98
C TYR A 155 8.36 -0.20 -4.27
N HIS A 156 7.52 0.82 -4.17
CA HIS A 156 6.97 1.51 -5.33
C HIS A 156 7.81 2.72 -5.74
N CYS A 157 9.02 2.45 -6.22
CA CYS A 157 9.91 3.47 -6.77
C CYS A 157 10.61 3.00 -8.03
N SER A 158 11.17 3.94 -8.78
CA SER A 158 11.82 3.64 -10.06
C SER A 158 13.08 2.80 -9.91
N GLU A 159 13.79 2.93 -8.78
CA GLU A 159 14.95 2.08 -8.45
C GLU A 159 14.51 0.61 -8.35
N THR A 160 13.43 0.32 -7.63
CA THR A 160 12.87 -1.04 -7.55
C THR A 160 12.46 -1.57 -8.93
N MET A 161 11.73 -0.77 -9.73
CA MET A 161 11.30 -1.19 -11.06
C MET A 161 12.48 -1.54 -11.97
N ALA A 162 13.56 -0.75 -11.88
CA ALA A 162 14.80 -0.98 -12.60
C ALA A 162 15.48 -2.29 -12.14
N LEU A 163 15.61 -2.51 -10.83
CA LEU A 163 16.25 -3.70 -10.28
C LEU A 163 15.49 -4.99 -10.64
N VAL A 164 14.16 -4.97 -10.63
CA VAL A 164 13.33 -6.13 -11.01
C VAL A 164 13.52 -6.50 -12.47
N SER A 165 13.79 -5.52 -13.35
CA SER A 165 14.04 -5.80 -14.77
C SER A 165 15.26 -6.69 -15.03
N LYS A 166 16.15 -6.81 -14.03
CA LYS A 166 17.34 -7.66 -14.08
C LYS A 166 17.14 -9.05 -13.48
N TRP A 167 15.99 -9.35 -12.88
CA TRP A 167 15.78 -10.64 -12.21
C TRP A 167 15.86 -11.85 -13.14
N ALA A 168 15.38 -11.73 -14.38
CA ALA A 168 15.49 -12.79 -15.37
C ALA A 168 16.95 -13.08 -15.73
N GLU A 169 17.80 -12.05 -15.77
CA GLU A 169 19.23 -12.15 -16.06
C GLU A 169 20.02 -12.70 -14.85
N TRP A 170 19.79 -12.14 -13.66
CA TRP A 170 20.59 -12.45 -12.47
C TRP A 170 20.18 -13.77 -11.79
N TYR A 171 18.88 -14.07 -11.76
CA TYR A 171 18.37 -15.20 -10.98
C TYR A 171 17.77 -16.31 -11.84
N ASN A 172 17.60 -16.07 -13.15
CA ASN A 172 16.79 -16.92 -14.03
C ASN A 172 15.34 -17.04 -13.54
N ILE A 173 14.79 -15.93 -13.03
CA ILE A 173 13.43 -15.84 -12.49
C ILE A 173 12.69 -14.70 -13.21
N GLU A 174 11.57 -15.02 -13.87
CA GLU A 174 10.72 -14.02 -14.49
C GLU A 174 9.76 -13.37 -13.47
N CYS A 175 9.75 -12.03 -13.39
CA CYS A 175 8.71 -11.32 -12.64
C CYS A 175 7.48 -11.09 -13.54
N LYS A 176 6.48 -11.97 -13.43
CA LYS A 176 5.24 -11.86 -14.24
C LYS A 176 4.49 -10.58 -13.94
N LYS A 177 4.31 -10.29 -12.65
CA LYS A 177 3.75 -9.02 -12.20
C LYS A 177 4.07 -8.72 -10.75
N TRP A 178 4.10 -7.44 -10.43
CA TRP A 178 4.10 -6.90 -9.07
C TRP A 178 2.83 -6.06 -8.88
N CYS A 179 1.94 -6.49 -7.97
CA CYS A 179 0.71 -5.78 -7.64
C CYS A 179 0.86 -5.00 -6.34
N PHE A 180 0.51 -3.71 -6.37
CA PHE A 180 0.51 -2.83 -5.21
C PHE A 180 -0.88 -2.80 -4.57
N LEU A 181 -0.94 -2.86 -3.24
CA LEU A 181 -2.18 -2.77 -2.48
C LEU A 181 -2.47 -1.31 -2.10
N GLU A 182 -3.74 -0.97 -1.85
CA GLU A 182 -4.06 0.37 -1.34
C GLU A 182 -3.44 0.61 0.04
N ALA A 183 -2.96 1.84 0.25
CA ALA A 183 -2.19 2.18 1.44
C ALA A 183 -3.03 2.03 2.73
N GLY A 184 -2.47 1.35 3.74
CA GLY A 184 -3.01 1.29 5.10
C GLY A 184 -4.17 0.32 5.34
N GLU A 185 -4.59 -0.45 4.32
CA GLU A 185 -5.91 -1.12 4.37
C GLU A 185 -5.93 -2.58 3.89
N ALA A 186 -4.82 -3.10 3.37
CA ALA A 186 -4.73 -4.50 2.95
C ALA A 186 -4.10 -5.36 4.03
N LYS A 187 -4.96 -6.01 4.83
CA LYS A 187 -4.52 -7.01 5.81
C LYS A 187 -4.29 -8.33 5.09
N THR A 188 -3.05 -8.74 4.96
CA THR A 188 -2.69 -10.05 4.43
C THR A 188 -2.22 -10.97 5.55
N SER A 189 -1.92 -12.21 5.21
CA SER A 189 -1.27 -13.18 6.09
C SER A 189 0.05 -12.68 6.69
N ILE A 190 0.75 -11.75 6.03
CA ILE A 190 1.99 -11.17 6.53
C ILE A 190 1.77 -10.36 7.81
N ASP A 191 0.65 -9.64 7.92
CA ASP A 191 0.26 -8.90 9.13
C ASP A 191 0.01 -9.87 10.29
N SER A 192 -0.60 -11.03 9.99
CA SER A 192 -0.81 -12.09 10.97
C SER A 192 0.53 -12.66 11.44
N HIS A 193 1.47 -12.90 10.52
CA HIS A 193 2.83 -13.33 10.84
C HIS A 193 3.57 -12.29 11.71
N HIS A 194 3.50 -11.01 11.35
CA HIS A 194 4.06 -9.92 12.16
C HIS A 194 3.44 -9.81 13.55
N ALA A 195 2.15 -10.12 13.69
CA ALA A 195 1.51 -10.23 14.99
C ALA A 195 2.09 -11.42 15.79
N GLN A 196 2.27 -12.59 15.16
CA GLN A 196 2.90 -13.76 15.80
C GLN A 196 4.33 -13.45 16.26
N ILE A 197 5.15 -12.80 15.43
CA ILE A 197 6.48 -12.29 15.80
C ILE A 197 6.40 -11.39 17.04
N SER A 198 5.42 -10.47 17.08
CA SER A 198 5.24 -9.58 18.23
C SER A 198 4.89 -10.35 19.50
N HIS A 199 4.06 -11.40 19.39
CA HIS A 199 3.69 -12.27 20.50
C HIS A 199 4.85 -13.14 20.96
N ALA A 200 5.65 -13.68 20.04
CA ALA A 200 6.85 -14.46 20.32
C ALA A 200 7.87 -13.64 21.11
N ILE A 201 8.19 -12.42 20.65
CA ILE A 201 9.07 -11.48 21.38
C ILE A 201 8.50 -11.14 22.76
N LYS A 202 7.19 -10.85 22.86
CA LYS A 202 6.55 -10.58 24.18
C LYS A 202 6.66 -11.78 25.11
N ARG A 203 6.49 -13.01 24.59
CA ARG A 203 6.62 -14.25 25.36
C ARG A 203 8.07 -14.44 25.82
N TYR A 204 9.04 -14.25 24.94
CA TYR A 204 10.47 -14.34 25.26
C TYR A 204 10.84 -13.44 26.44
N VAL A 205 10.42 -12.18 26.41
CA VAL A 205 10.65 -11.24 27.52
C VAL A 205 9.91 -11.66 28.80
N ARG A 206 8.67 -12.14 28.68
CA ARG A 206 7.89 -12.63 29.84
C ARG A 206 8.50 -13.86 30.51
N LEU A 207 9.24 -14.68 29.77
CA LEU A 207 9.94 -15.84 30.30
C LEU A 207 11.23 -15.47 31.04
N GLY A 208 11.58 -14.18 31.12
CA GLY A 208 12.76 -13.72 31.84
C GLY A 208 14.00 -13.65 30.96
N PHE A 209 13.86 -13.46 29.65
CA PHE A 209 14.98 -13.18 28.75
C PHE A 209 14.99 -11.72 28.30
N ASP A 210 16.18 -11.16 28.08
CA ASP A 210 16.34 -9.81 27.54
C ASP A 210 16.52 -9.87 26.02
N LEU A 211 15.95 -8.90 25.30
CA LEU A 211 16.12 -8.70 23.86
C LEU A 211 17.06 -7.52 23.64
N THR A 212 18.37 -7.79 23.53
CA THR A 212 19.41 -6.76 23.45
C THR A 212 20.28 -6.86 22.21
N THR A 213 20.33 -8.04 21.60
CA THR A 213 21.10 -8.35 20.40
C THR A 213 20.17 -8.92 19.32
N GLY A 214 20.67 -9.03 18.09
CA GLY A 214 19.88 -9.63 17.01
C GLY A 214 19.78 -11.15 17.14
N GLU A 215 20.78 -11.79 17.73
CA GLU A 215 20.74 -13.21 18.10
C GLU A 215 19.61 -13.51 19.09
N ASP A 216 19.24 -12.54 19.94
CA ASP A 216 18.06 -12.66 20.81
C ASP A 216 16.75 -12.64 20.01
N ILE A 217 16.70 -11.94 18.86
CA ILE A 217 15.55 -11.98 17.95
C ILE A 217 15.43 -13.38 17.36
N GLU A 218 16.53 -13.95 16.87
CA GLU A 218 16.53 -15.30 16.30
C GLU A 218 16.05 -16.34 17.31
N LYS A 219 16.55 -16.29 18.55
CA LYS A 219 16.08 -17.14 19.65
C LYS A 219 14.62 -16.90 20.02
N ALA A 220 14.16 -15.65 20.00
CA ALA A 220 12.79 -15.31 20.37
C ALA A 220 11.77 -15.81 19.34
N LEU A 221 12.17 -15.93 18.08
CA LEU A 221 11.33 -16.40 16.97
C LEU A 221 11.53 -17.89 16.65
N ASP A 222 12.46 -18.56 17.33
CA ASP A 222 12.66 -19.99 17.20
C ASP A 222 11.35 -20.75 17.48
N GLY A 223 11.06 -21.72 16.62
CA GLY A 223 9.85 -22.53 16.68
C GLY A 223 8.60 -21.93 16.00
N LEU A 224 8.67 -20.74 15.38
CA LEU A 224 7.59 -20.27 14.52
C LEU A 224 7.47 -21.14 13.25
N SER A 225 6.27 -21.64 12.97
CA SER A 225 6.03 -22.53 11.83
C SER A 225 6.33 -21.85 10.49
N GLY A 226 7.01 -22.57 9.60
CA GLY A 226 7.37 -22.11 8.26
C GLY A 226 8.28 -20.89 8.24
N THR A 227 8.95 -20.56 9.35
CA THR A 227 9.73 -19.32 9.47
C THR A 227 11.23 -19.60 9.44
N ALA A 228 11.92 -18.87 8.58
CA ALA A 228 13.37 -18.83 8.46
C ALA A 228 13.83 -17.40 8.74
N ILE A 229 14.56 -17.19 9.85
CA ILE A 229 15.11 -15.89 10.21
C ILE A 229 16.60 -15.84 9.92
N ALA A 230 17.08 -14.70 9.41
CA ALA A 230 18.50 -14.44 9.20
C ALA A 230 18.84 -12.96 9.39
N TYR A 231 20.08 -12.69 9.77
CA TYR A 231 20.66 -11.36 9.65
C TYR A 231 20.86 -10.98 8.17
N LEU A 232 20.53 -9.75 7.82
CA LEU A 232 20.78 -9.18 6.49
C LEU A 232 21.49 -7.83 6.59
N LYS A 233 22.61 -7.68 5.91
CA LYS A 233 23.31 -6.40 5.75
C LYS A 233 23.47 -6.07 4.27
N PRO A 234 22.72 -5.06 3.77
CA PRO A 234 22.90 -4.58 2.42
C PRO A 234 24.31 -3.99 2.21
N ASN A 235 24.91 -4.29 1.06
CA ASN A 235 26.23 -3.80 0.64
C ASN A 235 26.16 -2.36 0.10
N ARG A 236 25.88 -1.39 0.97
CA ARG A 236 25.56 0.00 0.59
C ARG A 236 26.62 0.70 -0.27
N ASP A 237 27.88 0.30 -0.17
CA ASP A 237 28.96 0.90 -0.96
C ASP A 237 28.75 0.71 -2.48
N GLN A 238 28.14 -0.41 -2.87
CA GLN A 238 27.80 -0.72 -4.27
C GLN A 238 26.59 0.08 -4.80
N ARG A 239 25.74 0.60 -3.90
CA ARG A 239 24.55 1.37 -4.27
C ARG A 239 24.90 2.72 -4.92
N SER A 240 26.09 3.26 -4.64
CA SER A 240 26.50 4.63 -5.00
C SER A 240 26.54 4.95 -6.51
N GLN A 241 26.18 4.00 -7.38
CA GLN A 241 26.19 4.15 -8.83
C GLN A 241 24.80 4.23 -9.49
N SER A 242 23.67 3.99 -8.82
CA SER A 242 22.35 3.93 -9.48
C SER A 242 21.69 5.32 -9.65
N ASN A 243 22.06 6.04 -10.72
CA ASN A 243 21.38 7.28 -11.12
C ASN A 243 20.03 6.97 -11.81
N VAL A 244 19.06 6.46 -11.04
CA VAL A 244 17.72 6.14 -11.54
C VAL A 244 16.82 7.38 -11.48
N LYS A 245 16.34 7.84 -12.63
CA LYS A 245 15.37 8.92 -12.72
C LYS A 245 13.99 8.43 -12.32
N THR A 246 13.19 9.32 -11.72
CA THR A 246 11.79 9.03 -11.40
C THR A 246 10.97 8.83 -12.68
N ILE A 247 10.29 7.70 -12.77
CA ILE A 247 9.27 7.43 -13.79
C ILE A 247 8.09 8.38 -13.51
N PRO A 248 7.73 9.29 -14.44
CA PRO A 248 6.62 10.22 -14.25
C PRO A 248 5.34 9.45 -13.95
N GLY A 249 4.53 9.87 -12.97
CA GLY A 249 3.24 9.22 -12.69
C GLY A 249 3.30 7.88 -11.95
N ILE A 250 4.49 7.43 -11.49
CA ILE A 250 4.71 6.09 -10.87
C ILE A 250 3.61 5.67 -9.89
N SER A 251 3.17 6.58 -9.04
CA SER A 251 2.15 6.34 -8.02
C SER A 251 0.73 6.04 -8.54
N ASN A 252 0.48 6.19 -9.85
CA ASN A 252 -0.85 5.96 -10.45
C ASN A 252 -1.10 4.49 -10.78
N TRP A 253 -0.04 3.70 -10.97
CA TRP A 253 -0.13 2.33 -11.44
C TRP A 253 -0.08 1.33 -10.30
N PHE A 254 -0.98 0.36 -10.30
CA PHE A 254 -1.04 -0.68 -9.26
C PHE A 254 -0.57 -2.05 -9.75
N GLU A 255 -0.36 -2.23 -11.05
CA GLU A 255 0.24 -3.45 -11.60
C GLU A 255 1.45 -3.06 -12.46
N TRP A 256 2.56 -3.76 -12.24
CA TRP A 256 3.76 -3.68 -13.06
C TRP A 256 4.14 -5.07 -13.56
N SER A 257 4.68 -5.18 -14.76
CA SER A 257 5.15 -6.45 -15.32
C SER A 257 6.43 -6.28 -16.15
N TRP A 258 7.21 -7.35 -16.27
CA TRP A 258 8.49 -7.37 -16.97
C TRP A 258 8.51 -8.51 -18.00
N PRO A 259 7.85 -8.35 -19.16
CA PRO A 259 7.85 -9.37 -20.19
C PRO A 259 9.26 -9.71 -20.67
N THR A 260 9.56 -11.00 -20.72
CA THR A 260 10.81 -11.57 -21.24
C THR A 260 10.66 -12.00 -22.70
N GLU A 261 9.42 -12.25 -23.15
CA GLU A 261 9.08 -12.71 -24.48
C GLU A 261 8.04 -11.80 -25.17
N GLY A 262 7.97 -11.89 -26.49
CA GLY A 262 7.00 -11.17 -27.31
C GLY A 262 7.39 -9.72 -27.64
N PRO A 263 6.46 -8.94 -28.23
CA PRO A 263 6.75 -7.58 -28.72
C PRO A 263 7.17 -6.57 -27.64
N LEU A 264 6.81 -6.86 -26.38
CA LEU A 264 7.12 -6.03 -25.22
C LEU A 264 8.31 -6.55 -24.41
N ALA A 265 9.03 -7.56 -24.92
CA ALA A 265 10.22 -8.09 -24.27
C ALA A 265 11.25 -6.98 -23.98
N GLY A 266 11.72 -6.93 -22.73
CA GLY A 266 12.70 -5.94 -22.27
C GLY A 266 12.13 -4.56 -21.92
N TYR A 267 10.82 -4.35 -22.06
CA TYR A 267 10.12 -3.18 -21.51
C TYR A 267 9.63 -3.46 -20.09
N ILE A 268 9.49 -2.39 -19.30
CA ILE A 268 8.70 -2.41 -18.08
C ILE A 268 7.30 -1.94 -18.43
N CYS A 269 6.30 -2.75 -18.12
CA CYS A 269 4.90 -2.44 -18.37
C CYS A 269 4.20 -2.05 -17.07
N ALA A 270 3.23 -1.14 -17.15
CA ALA A 270 2.40 -0.75 -16.01
C ALA A 270 0.93 -0.61 -16.42
N ARG A 271 0.02 -0.85 -15.46
CA ARG A 271 -1.42 -0.63 -15.61
C ARG A 271 -2.00 0.08 -14.39
N ASP A 272 -3.09 0.81 -14.61
CA ASP A 272 -3.79 1.49 -13.53
C ASP A 272 -4.27 0.50 -12.47
N LEU A 273 -4.83 -0.64 -12.87
CA LEU A 273 -5.22 -1.72 -11.97
C LEU A 273 -4.89 -3.08 -12.61
N PRO A 274 -4.73 -4.15 -11.83
CA PRO A 274 -4.55 -5.49 -12.38
C PRO A 274 -5.63 -5.83 -13.40
N ASN A 275 -5.26 -6.30 -14.59
CA ASN A 275 -6.18 -6.60 -15.70
C ASN A 275 -7.10 -5.45 -16.18
N PHE A 276 -6.86 -4.19 -15.77
CA PHE A 276 -7.71 -3.06 -16.13
C PHE A 276 -6.90 -1.80 -16.47
N GLY A 277 -7.37 -1.04 -17.46
CA GLY A 277 -6.67 0.13 -17.98
C GLY A 277 -5.70 -0.19 -19.12
N GLU A 278 -5.26 0.87 -19.79
CA GLU A 278 -4.30 0.79 -20.89
C GLU A 278 -2.92 0.40 -20.36
N MET A 279 -2.19 -0.42 -21.13
CA MET A 279 -0.84 -0.82 -20.78
C MET A 279 0.14 0.26 -21.16
N MET A 280 0.78 0.87 -20.16
CA MET A 280 1.87 1.81 -20.34
C MET A 280 3.19 1.05 -20.43
N THR A 281 4.11 1.51 -21.29
CA THR A 281 5.41 0.85 -21.50
C THR A 281 6.55 1.83 -21.25
N PHE A 282 7.60 1.37 -20.57
CA PHE A 282 8.78 2.13 -20.21
C PHE A 282 10.03 1.36 -20.60
N SER A 283 10.93 2.00 -21.35
CA SER A 283 12.24 1.43 -21.62
C SER A 283 13.19 1.75 -20.47
N VAL A 284 13.85 0.73 -19.92
CA VAL A 284 14.79 0.83 -18.79
C VAL A 284 15.87 1.89 -19.07
N SER A 285 16.43 1.88 -20.28
CA SER A 285 17.46 2.81 -20.74
C SER A 285 17.10 4.30 -20.63
N LYS A 286 15.81 4.65 -20.59
CA LYS A 286 15.36 6.06 -20.51
C LYS A 286 15.53 6.65 -19.11
N PHE A 287 15.55 5.81 -18.07
CA PHE A 287 15.61 6.26 -16.68
C PHE A 287 16.75 5.65 -15.87
N THR A 288 17.50 4.68 -16.40
CA THR A 288 18.80 4.25 -15.84
C THR A 288 19.95 4.91 -16.60
N LYS A 289 20.84 5.65 -15.91
CA LYS A 289 22.03 6.26 -16.54
C LYS A 289 23.27 5.38 -16.50
N THR A 290 23.26 4.38 -15.62
CA THR A 290 24.38 3.53 -15.25
C THR A 290 23.90 2.09 -15.23
N GLU A 291 24.85 1.17 -15.37
CA GLU A 291 24.57 -0.25 -15.23
C GLU A 291 24.12 -0.55 -13.80
N LEU A 292 23.10 -1.40 -13.68
CA LEU A 292 22.61 -1.84 -12.37
C LEU A 292 23.49 -2.97 -11.87
N VAL A 293 23.84 -2.94 -10.59
CA VAL A 293 24.65 -3.96 -9.94
C VAL A 293 23.73 -4.88 -9.13
N GLN A 294 24.05 -6.18 -9.12
CA GLN A 294 23.34 -7.15 -8.30
C GLN A 294 23.58 -6.85 -6.80
N PRO A 295 22.56 -6.87 -5.94
CA PRO A 295 22.70 -6.44 -4.55
C PRO A 295 23.59 -7.27 -3.64
N GLU A 296 24.02 -8.49 -3.99
CA GLU A 296 24.93 -9.38 -3.24
C GLU A 296 25.18 -9.00 -1.77
N PRO A 297 24.15 -9.10 -0.89
CA PRO A 297 24.24 -8.64 0.47
C PRO A 297 24.96 -9.66 1.34
N MET A 298 25.44 -9.22 2.51
CA MET A 298 25.91 -10.15 3.52
C MET A 298 24.70 -10.71 4.28
N VAL A 299 24.51 -12.02 4.17
CA VAL A 299 23.40 -12.75 4.82
C VAL A 299 23.98 -13.73 5.83
N GLY A 300 23.39 -13.78 7.04
CA GLY A 300 23.65 -14.86 8.00
C GLY A 300 23.02 -16.18 7.55
N GLU A 301 23.32 -17.28 8.25
CA GLU A 301 22.62 -18.55 8.00
C GLU A 301 21.15 -18.45 8.40
N HIS A 302 20.24 -18.83 7.51
CA HIS A 302 18.81 -18.89 7.83
C HIS A 302 18.51 -20.02 8.83
N SER A 303 17.72 -19.71 9.85
CA SER A 303 17.20 -20.71 10.78
C SER A 303 16.39 -21.77 10.04
N LYS A 304 16.46 -23.03 10.51
CA LYS A 304 15.64 -24.11 9.97
C LYS A 304 14.22 -24.01 10.52
N ALA A 305 13.23 -24.02 9.63
CA ALA A 305 11.83 -24.11 10.04
C ALA A 305 11.58 -25.45 10.74
N SER A 306 11.04 -25.41 11.95
CA SER A 306 10.75 -26.62 12.75
C SER A 306 9.47 -27.32 12.34
N LEU A 307 8.52 -26.58 11.76
CA LEU A 307 7.20 -27.05 11.33
C LEU A 307 6.84 -26.45 9.98
N LYS A 308 6.06 -27.17 9.17
CA LYS A 308 5.51 -26.63 7.92
C LYS A 308 4.33 -25.71 8.21
N TRP A 309 4.20 -24.64 7.44
CA TRP A 309 3.00 -23.81 7.40
C TRP A 309 2.26 -24.10 6.09
N THR A 310 1.08 -24.70 6.18
CA THR A 310 0.23 -24.99 5.00
C THR A 310 -1.14 -24.33 5.10
N MET A 311 -1.77 -24.11 3.94
CA MET A 311 -3.11 -23.55 3.82
C MET A 311 -3.91 -24.25 2.70
N PRO A 312 -5.16 -24.67 2.94
CA PRO A 312 -5.96 -25.33 1.91
C PRO A 312 -6.41 -24.36 0.80
N ILE A 313 -6.39 -24.83 -0.46
CA ILE A 313 -6.66 -24.00 -1.65
C ILE A 313 -8.11 -23.49 -1.74
N TYR A 314 -9.10 -24.24 -1.27
CA TYR A 314 -10.53 -23.82 -1.37
C TYR A 314 -10.88 -22.58 -0.54
N ARG A 315 -10.03 -22.18 0.43
CA ARG A 315 -10.17 -20.90 1.12
C ARG A 315 -9.89 -19.70 0.20
N ALA A 316 -9.15 -19.89 -0.90
CA ALA A 316 -8.88 -18.86 -1.89
C ALA A 316 -10.04 -18.70 -2.90
N SER A 317 -10.79 -19.77 -3.22
CA SER A 317 -11.81 -19.76 -4.27
C SER A 317 -13.16 -19.17 -3.86
N GLY A 318 -13.63 -19.41 -2.63
CA GLY A 318 -14.96 -18.98 -2.16
C GLY A 318 -15.17 -17.45 -2.13
N LYS A 319 -14.12 -16.66 -1.89
CA LYS A 319 -14.17 -15.19 -1.86
C LYS A 319 -14.02 -14.53 -3.24
N LEU A 320 -13.51 -15.26 -4.24
CA LEU A 320 -13.09 -14.69 -5.53
C LEU A 320 -14.25 -14.44 -6.50
N ILE A 321 -15.15 -15.43 -6.62
CA ILE A 321 -16.19 -15.46 -7.64
C ILE A 321 -17.19 -14.31 -7.45
N PHE A 322 -17.54 -14.01 -6.20
CA PHE A 322 -18.48 -12.93 -5.84
C PHE A 322 -17.85 -11.54 -6.01
N SER A 323 -16.56 -11.39 -5.67
CA SER A 323 -15.84 -10.11 -5.68
C SER A 323 -15.51 -9.63 -7.10
N MET A 324 -15.07 -10.54 -7.97
CA MET A 324 -14.67 -10.20 -9.34
C MET A 324 -15.86 -9.89 -10.26
N ALA A 325 -16.97 -10.62 -10.13
CA ALA A 325 -18.18 -10.36 -10.93
C ALA A 325 -18.78 -8.98 -10.63
N LEU A 326 -18.85 -8.60 -9.34
CA LEU A 326 -19.38 -7.31 -8.92
C LEU A 326 -18.48 -6.13 -9.35
N MET A 327 -17.16 -6.31 -9.37
CA MET A 327 -16.23 -5.25 -9.77
C MET A 327 -16.05 -5.12 -11.28
N ALA A 328 -16.03 -6.22 -12.04
CA ALA A 328 -16.01 -6.17 -13.50
C ALA A 328 -17.22 -5.42 -14.08
N PHE A 329 -18.39 -5.54 -13.44
CA PHE A 329 -19.61 -4.80 -13.79
C PHE A 329 -19.53 -3.28 -13.49
N GLN A 330 -18.73 -2.86 -12.50
CA GLN A 330 -18.59 -1.45 -12.13
C GLN A 330 -17.54 -0.69 -12.95
N PHE A 331 -16.57 -1.40 -13.51
CA PHE A 331 -15.50 -0.83 -14.32
C PHE A 331 -15.85 -0.73 -15.82
N ASN A 332 -16.84 -1.52 -16.30
CA ASN A 332 -17.38 -1.47 -17.65
C ASN A 332 -18.88 -1.15 -17.59
N ARG A 333 -19.34 -0.01 -18.13
CA ARG A 333 -20.76 0.19 -18.45
C ARG A 333 -20.95 0.45 -19.93
N SER A 334 -21.49 -0.55 -20.63
CA SER A 334 -22.36 -0.31 -21.77
C SER A 334 -23.77 -0.01 -21.27
N HIS A 335 -24.40 1.03 -21.82
CA HIS A 335 -25.64 1.70 -21.41
C HIS A 335 -26.93 0.85 -21.25
N LEU A 336 -26.91 -0.48 -21.38
CA LEU A 336 -28.11 -1.32 -21.57
C LEU A 336 -28.50 -2.24 -20.40
N LEU A 337 -27.87 -2.12 -19.22
CA LEU A 337 -28.12 -3.03 -18.08
C LEU A 337 -28.40 -2.27 -16.77
N TYR A 338 -29.16 -1.16 -16.86
CA TYR A 338 -29.59 -0.41 -15.68
C TYR A 338 -30.78 -1.08 -14.97
N ASP A 339 -31.82 -1.48 -15.72
CA ASP A 339 -33.00 -2.20 -15.21
C ASP A 339 -32.64 -3.51 -14.49
N SER A 340 -31.57 -4.18 -14.91
CA SER A 340 -31.11 -5.42 -14.30
C SER A 340 -30.36 -5.24 -12.98
N PHE A 341 -29.88 -4.03 -12.65
CA PHE A 341 -29.11 -3.80 -11.42
C PHE A 341 -30.02 -3.59 -10.19
N GLU A 342 -31.15 -2.92 -10.35
CA GLU A 342 -32.17 -2.83 -9.28
C GLU A 342 -32.79 -4.20 -9.00
N GLN A 343 -33.19 -4.95 -10.04
CA GLN A 343 -33.69 -6.31 -9.89
C GLN A 343 -32.66 -7.24 -9.25
N PHE A 344 -31.39 -7.21 -9.67
CA PHE A 344 -30.35 -8.07 -9.10
C PHE A 344 -29.94 -7.69 -7.67
N SER A 345 -29.97 -6.39 -7.33
CA SER A 345 -29.73 -5.93 -5.96
C SER A 345 -30.88 -6.30 -5.02
N PHE A 346 -32.13 -6.25 -5.49
CA PHE A 346 -33.29 -6.72 -4.74
C PHE A 346 -33.29 -8.25 -4.56
N ASP A 347 -32.98 -9.00 -5.62
CA ASP A 347 -32.89 -10.47 -5.57
C ASP A 347 -31.79 -10.96 -4.62
N GLU A 348 -30.67 -10.24 -4.51
CA GLU A 348 -29.56 -10.61 -3.62
C GLU A 348 -29.84 -10.23 -2.15
N LEU A 349 -30.53 -9.11 -1.90
CA LEU A 349 -31.04 -8.75 -0.56
C LEU A 349 -32.12 -9.75 -0.09
N ASN A 350 -33.03 -10.13 -1.00
CA ASN A 350 -34.04 -11.16 -0.77
C ASN A 350 -33.42 -12.54 -0.53
N ARG A 351 -32.35 -12.92 -1.27
CA ARG A 351 -31.60 -14.18 -1.04
C ARG A 351 -30.95 -14.28 0.33
N ARG A 352 -30.59 -13.14 0.93
CA ARG A 352 -29.99 -13.05 2.26
C ARG A 352 -31.02 -12.76 3.36
N ASN A 353 -32.30 -12.69 2.99
CA ASN A 353 -33.41 -12.34 3.87
C ASN A 353 -33.25 -10.96 4.54
N ILE A 354 -32.58 -10.03 3.87
CA ILE A 354 -32.33 -8.67 4.36
C ILE A 354 -33.47 -7.78 3.86
N HIS A 355 -34.42 -7.49 4.75
CA HIS A 355 -35.55 -6.62 4.42
C HIS A 355 -35.11 -5.15 4.46
N PHE A 356 -35.16 -4.48 3.31
CA PHE A 356 -34.82 -3.08 3.14
C PHE A 356 -36.06 -2.32 2.66
N ASP A 357 -36.43 -1.26 3.37
CA ASP A 357 -37.49 -0.32 2.97
C ASP A 357 -36.87 1.05 2.68
N ILE A 358 -37.31 1.69 1.60
CA ILE A 358 -36.88 3.02 1.14
C ILE A 358 -37.21 4.10 2.20
N GLY A 359 -38.14 3.82 3.13
CA GLY A 359 -38.47 4.68 4.27
C GLY A 359 -37.58 4.54 5.51
N MET A 360 -36.59 3.63 5.55
CA MET A 360 -35.79 3.37 6.75
C MET A 360 -34.88 4.54 7.15
N GLY A 361 -34.85 4.84 8.46
CA GLY A 361 -34.02 5.91 9.01
C GLY A 361 -32.55 5.48 9.19
N ARG A 362 -31.64 6.47 9.27
CA ARG A 362 -30.19 6.27 9.46
C ARG A 362 -29.81 5.28 10.58
N GLY A 363 -30.55 5.27 11.69
CA GLY A 363 -30.29 4.36 12.81
C GLY A 363 -30.55 2.89 12.50
N GLU A 364 -31.57 2.61 11.67
CA GLU A 364 -31.97 1.27 11.26
C GLU A 364 -31.01 0.73 10.20
N LEU A 365 -30.60 1.56 9.24
CA LEU A 365 -29.58 1.23 8.24
C LEU A 365 -28.22 0.93 8.85
N VAL A 366 -27.83 1.67 9.90
CA VAL A 366 -26.59 1.41 10.65
C VAL A 366 -26.67 0.11 11.45
N ASN A 367 -27.85 -0.26 11.96
CA ASN A 367 -28.04 -1.53 12.67
C ASN A 367 -28.07 -2.73 11.72
N LEU A 368 -28.72 -2.61 10.56
CA LEU A 368 -28.65 -3.59 9.46
C LEU A 368 -27.20 -3.85 9.02
N LEU A 369 -26.42 -2.78 8.85
CA LEU A 369 -24.99 -2.87 8.56
C LEU A 369 -24.19 -3.58 9.66
N LYS A 370 -24.49 -3.28 10.93
CA LYS A 370 -23.82 -3.92 12.07
C LYS A 370 -24.19 -5.40 12.18
N GLN A 371 -25.41 -5.76 11.83
CA GLN A 371 -25.90 -7.14 11.84
C GLN A 371 -25.25 -7.96 10.70
N GLU A 372 -25.16 -7.41 9.48
CA GLU A 372 -24.45 -8.05 8.35
C GLU A 372 -22.94 -8.17 8.57
N ILE A 373 -22.31 -7.21 9.26
CA ILE A 373 -20.89 -7.31 9.65
C ILE A 373 -20.69 -8.35 10.78
N GLY A 374 -21.75 -8.70 11.52
CA GLY A 374 -21.73 -9.65 12.64
C GLY A 374 -22.13 -11.09 12.29
N GLU A 375 -22.97 -11.31 11.28
CA GLU A 375 -23.62 -12.60 10.98
C GLU A 375 -23.15 -13.19 9.63
N GLU A 376 -21.84 -13.38 9.41
CA GLU A 376 -21.31 -14.23 8.32
C GLU A 376 -21.48 -15.74 8.62
N SER A 377 -22.65 -16.18 9.14
CA SER A 377 -22.91 -17.59 9.48
C SER A 377 -24.40 -17.92 9.55
N GLN A 378 -25.02 -18.24 8.40
CA GLN A 378 -25.98 -19.35 8.14
C GLN A 378 -26.94 -19.01 6.98
N ILE A 379 -27.24 -20.01 6.15
CA ILE A 379 -28.12 -19.97 4.97
C ILE A 379 -29.43 -20.69 5.30
N GLY A 380 -30.58 -20.16 4.85
CA GLY A 380 -31.90 -20.84 4.88
C GLY A 380 -32.93 -20.19 3.92
N GLU A 381 -33.85 -21.00 3.37
CA GLU A 381 -34.64 -20.85 2.13
C GLU A 381 -36.01 -20.10 2.20
N GLU A 382 -36.60 -19.88 0.99
CA GLU A 382 -38.01 -19.53 0.61
C GLU A 382 -38.53 -18.09 0.88
N SER A 383 -39.33 -17.37 0.07
CA SER A 383 -40.08 -17.57 -1.20
C SER A 383 -40.54 -16.19 -1.79
N ARG A 384 -41.15 -16.20 -2.99
CA ARG A 384 -41.55 -15.09 -3.91
C ARG A 384 -42.58 -14.07 -3.37
N GLU A 385 -42.48 -12.82 -3.84
CA GLU A 385 -43.61 -12.03 -4.41
C GLU A 385 -43.15 -10.79 -5.21
N ASP A 386 -43.97 -10.39 -6.18
CA ASP A 386 -43.71 -9.55 -7.36
C ASP A 386 -44.20 -8.11 -7.13
N PHE A 387 -43.39 -7.06 -7.35
CA PHE A 387 -43.87 -5.67 -7.37
C PHE A 387 -43.19 -4.78 -8.42
N SER A 388 -44.07 -4.02 -9.07
CA SER A 388 -43.91 -3.22 -10.27
C SER A 388 -42.99 -2.00 -10.16
N LYS A 389 -42.28 -1.73 -11.26
CA LYS A 389 -41.50 -0.54 -11.61
C LYS A 389 -42.15 0.78 -11.16
N THR A 390 -41.39 1.61 -10.46
CA THR A 390 -41.67 3.05 -10.30
C THR A 390 -40.60 3.85 -11.03
N ASP A 391 -41.03 4.79 -11.87
CA ASP A 391 -40.17 5.67 -12.66
C ASP A 391 -39.32 6.57 -11.75
N ILE A 392 -37.99 6.43 -11.83
CA ILE A 392 -37.01 7.28 -11.15
C ILE A 392 -36.53 8.35 -12.14
N ASP A 393 -36.61 9.62 -11.74
CA ASP A 393 -36.12 10.79 -12.48
C ASP A 393 -34.59 10.69 -12.70
N GLU A 394 -34.18 10.46 -13.96
CA GLU A 394 -32.79 10.22 -14.37
C GLU A 394 -31.84 11.38 -13.99
N ASN A 395 -32.35 12.59 -13.76
CA ASN A 395 -31.54 13.76 -13.43
C ASN A 395 -31.11 13.87 -11.95
N GLN A 396 -31.56 12.96 -11.08
CA GLN A 396 -31.26 12.97 -9.64
C GLN A 396 -30.25 11.91 -9.19
N ILE A 397 -29.71 11.13 -10.14
CA ILE A 397 -28.83 10.00 -9.85
C ILE A 397 -27.38 10.48 -9.65
N PHE A 398 -26.73 9.99 -8.59
CA PHE A 398 -25.30 10.23 -8.35
C PHE A 398 -24.46 9.54 -9.44
N HIS A 399 -24.10 10.29 -10.48
CA HIS A 399 -23.40 9.76 -11.65
C HIS A 399 -21.87 9.68 -11.44
N LEU A 400 -21.37 8.46 -11.30
CA LEU A 400 -19.93 8.17 -11.33
C LEU A 400 -19.44 8.05 -12.78
N GLN A 401 -18.49 8.90 -13.17
CA GLN A 401 -17.92 8.88 -14.52
C GLN A 401 -17.08 7.61 -14.78
N LEU A 402 -16.90 7.23 -16.05
CA LEU A 402 -16.04 6.11 -16.41
C LEU A 402 -14.62 6.33 -15.88
N GLY A 403 -14.07 5.33 -15.19
CA GLY A 403 -12.76 5.43 -14.57
C GLY A 403 -12.71 6.31 -13.31
N TRP A 404 -13.84 6.65 -12.69
CA TRP A 404 -13.90 7.41 -11.42
C TRP A 404 -13.01 6.82 -10.32
N ALA A 405 -12.91 5.49 -10.28
CA ALA A 405 -12.09 4.78 -9.31
C ALA A 405 -10.61 4.70 -9.68
N LEU A 406 -10.17 5.22 -10.83
CA LEU A 406 -8.75 5.20 -11.21
C LEU A 406 -7.95 6.27 -10.47
N LYS A 407 -6.71 5.93 -10.11
CA LYS A 407 -5.86 6.83 -9.32
C LYS A 407 -5.37 8.05 -10.10
N CYS A 408 -5.19 7.91 -11.41
CA CYS A 408 -4.89 9.03 -12.31
C CYS A 408 -6.01 10.11 -12.30
N ASN A 409 -7.27 9.68 -12.18
CA ASN A 409 -8.45 10.56 -12.15
C ASN A 409 -8.75 11.15 -10.76
N GLN A 410 -8.05 10.69 -9.73
CA GLN A 410 -8.25 11.14 -8.36
C GLN A 410 -7.91 12.63 -8.19
N LYS A 411 -8.80 13.41 -7.55
CA LYS A 411 -8.52 14.84 -7.26
C LYS A 411 -7.66 15.03 -6.01
N TYR A 412 -8.05 14.38 -4.91
CA TYR A 412 -7.37 14.51 -3.60
C TYR A 412 -6.22 13.51 -3.45
N GLY A 413 -5.37 13.66 -2.43
CA GLY A 413 -4.37 12.65 -2.07
C GLY A 413 -3.23 12.38 -3.08
N LYS A 414 -3.14 13.14 -4.18
CA LYS A 414 -2.06 13.03 -5.17
C LYS A 414 -0.72 13.43 -4.53
N LYS A 415 0.23 12.49 -4.50
CA LYS A 415 1.62 12.73 -4.07
C LYS A 415 2.49 13.08 -5.28
N GLY A 416 3.31 14.13 -5.16
CA GLY A 416 4.34 14.45 -6.16
C GLY A 416 3.87 15.22 -7.41
N SER A 417 2.61 15.62 -7.48
CA SER A 417 2.08 16.47 -8.56
C SER A 417 2.38 17.97 -8.40
N GLY A 418 2.92 18.38 -7.25
CA GLY A 418 3.32 19.77 -7.02
C GLY A 418 4.62 20.12 -7.77
N LYS A 419 4.67 21.30 -8.39
CA LYS A 419 5.94 21.87 -8.89
C LYS A 419 6.98 21.84 -7.77
N ARG A 420 8.18 21.34 -8.06
CA ARG A 420 9.29 21.40 -7.10
C ARG A 420 9.60 22.86 -6.80
N LEU A 421 9.79 23.18 -5.53
CA LEU A 421 10.27 24.50 -5.12
C LEU A 421 11.64 24.75 -5.77
N VAL A 422 11.82 25.95 -6.31
CA VAL A 422 13.11 26.38 -6.84
C VAL A 422 14.13 26.52 -5.70
N LYS A 423 15.42 26.38 -6.03
CA LYS A 423 16.50 26.25 -5.04
C LYS A 423 16.60 27.50 -4.14
N GLU A 424 16.34 28.66 -4.72
CA GLU A 424 16.36 29.97 -4.09
C GLU A 424 15.29 30.06 -2.99
N VAL A 425 14.06 29.66 -3.32
CA VAL A 425 12.93 29.58 -2.36
C VAL A 425 13.20 28.58 -1.25
N VAL A 426 13.76 27.40 -1.56
CA VAL A 426 14.14 26.41 -0.53
C VAL A 426 15.21 26.95 0.41
N THR A 427 16.17 27.70 -0.12
CA THR A 427 17.26 28.32 0.66
C THR A 427 16.71 29.37 1.63
N ALA A 428 15.82 30.25 1.14
CA ALA A 428 15.15 31.26 1.96
C ALA A 428 14.30 30.62 3.08
N LEU A 429 13.46 29.63 2.75
CA LEU A 429 12.66 28.91 3.73
C LEU A 429 13.51 28.21 4.79
N THR A 430 14.66 27.65 4.38
CA THR A 430 15.64 27.06 5.31
C THR A 430 16.20 28.09 6.26
N HIS A 431 16.58 29.27 5.74
CA HIS A 431 17.07 30.36 6.57
C HIS A 431 16.03 30.80 7.61
N PHE A 432 14.79 31.11 7.19
CA PHE A 432 13.71 31.49 8.11
C PHE A 432 13.46 30.42 9.19
N PHE A 433 13.49 29.13 8.81
CA PHE A 433 13.30 28.04 9.76
C PHE A 433 14.43 27.96 10.80
N MET A 434 15.67 28.16 10.37
CA MET A 434 16.84 28.07 11.26
C MET A 434 16.93 29.24 12.26
N VAL A 435 16.44 30.43 11.90
CA VAL A 435 16.35 31.56 12.84
C VAL A 435 15.53 31.17 14.06
N GLY A 436 14.35 30.57 13.85
CA GLY A 436 13.50 30.06 14.93
C GLY A 436 14.02 28.83 15.69
N GLN A 437 15.11 28.19 15.22
CA GLN A 437 15.82 27.16 15.99
C GLN A 437 16.88 27.75 16.91
N ARG A 438 17.43 28.92 16.58
CA ARG A 438 18.43 29.62 17.42
C ARG A 438 17.76 30.36 18.57
N ASP A 439 16.62 30.99 18.31
CA ASP A 439 15.80 31.63 19.33
C ASP A 439 14.31 31.30 19.11
N PRO A 440 13.64 30.62 20.06
CA PRO A 440 12.21 30.35 19.98
C PRO A 440 11.33 31.61 19.86
N SER A 441 11.80 32.77 20.33
CA SER A 441 11.09 34.05 20.23
C SER A 441 11.08 34.61 18.80
N ASP A 442 12.04 34.24 17.97
CA ASP A 442 12.17 34.68 16.57
C ASP A 442 11.61 33.63 15.58
N ARG A 443 10.71 32.78 16.05
CA ARG A 443 10.18 31.68 15.23
C ARG A 443 9.15 32.18 14.21
N TYR A 444 9.56 32.13 12.95
CA TYR A 444 8.69 32.44 11.81
C TYR A 444 7.55 31.43 11.69
N THR A 445 6.32 31.94 11.59
CA THR A 445 5.15 31.16 11.18
C THR A 445 5.17 30.95 9.66
N ALA A 446 4.31 30.05 9.16
CA ALA A 446 4.17 29.85 7.71
C ALA A 446 3.74 31.14 6.99
N LYS A 447 2.98 32.00 7.67
CA LYS A 447 2.55 33.29 7.14
C LYS A 447 3.71 34.28 7.07
N ASP A 448 4.53 34.35 8.12
CA ASP A 448 5.71 35.23 8.14
C ASP A 448 6.72 34.82 7.07
N MET A 449 6.92 33.52 6.86
CA MET A 449 7.77 33.01 5.76
C MET A 449 7.20 33.37 4.38
N LEU A 450 5.88 33.34 4.22
CA LEU A 450 5.24 33.74 2.96
C LEU A 450 5.42 35.23 2.70
N ASP A 451 5.23 36.05 3.73
CA ASP A 451 5.36 37.50 3.61
C ASP A 451 6.83 37.90 3.36
N GLY A 452 7.80 37.24 3.99
CA GLY A 452 9.22 37.40 3.67
C GLY A 452 9.57 36.98 2.24
N LEU A 453 8.96 35.92 1.71
CA LEU A 453 9.14 35.56 0.29
C LEU A 453 8.53 36.60 -0.66
N LYS A 454 7.41 37.23 -0.30
CA LYS A 454 6.84 38.32 -1.11
C LYS A 454 7.77 39.54 -1.12
N GLU A 455 8.33 39.90 0.03
CA GLU A 455 9.32 40.98 0.14
C GLU A 455 10.57 40.71 -0.72
N MET A 456 11.09 39.48 -0.71
CA MET A 456 12.17 39.07 -1.61
C MET A 456 11.79 39.20 -3.09
N ALA A 457 10.53 38.97 -3.43
CA ALA A 457 10.03 39.15 -4.80
C ALA A 457 9.91 40.63 -5.18
N GLU A 458 9.48 41.48 -4.25
CA GLU A 458 9.44 42.93 -4.41
C GLU A 458 10.85 43.51 -4.60
N ASN A 459 11.84 42.95 -3.92
CA ASN A 459 13.26 43.30 -4.05
C ASN A 459 13.94 42.71 -5.31
N GLY A 460 13.22 41.92 -6.11
CA GLY A 460 13.73 41.32 -7.34
C GLY A 460 14.69 40.13 -7.13
N GLU A 461 14.78 39.59 -5.91
CA GLU A 461 15.63 38.43 -5.58
C GLU A 461 15.03 37.12 -6.08
N ILE A 462 13.70 37.05 -6.15
CA ILE A 462 12.94 35.92 -6.72
C ILE A 462 11.80 36.43 -7.60
N THR A 463 11.32 35.61 -8.54
CA THR A 463 10.16 35.96 -9.36
C THR A 463 8.86 35.66 -8.63
N THR A 464 7.81 36.45 -8.87
CA THR A 464 6.49 36.26 -8.24
C THR A 464 5.85 34.91 -8.60
N GLU A 465 6.19 34.36 -9.77
CA GLU A 465 5.70 33.05 -10.24
C GLU A 465 6.22 31.85 -9.44
N VAL A 466 7.36 32.00 -8.75
CA VAL A 466 7.96 30.91 -7.97
C VAL A 466 7.53 30.91 -6.49
N ILE A 467 6.74 31.90 -6.07
CA ILE A 467 6.24 32.00 -4.70
C ILE A 467 5.24 30.85 -4.44
N PRO A 468 5.50 29.99 -3.45
CA PRO A 468 4.61 28.90 -3.12
C PRO A 468 3.37 29.38 -2.37
N SER A 469 2.28 28.61 -2.45
CA SER A 469 1.11 28.84 -1.60
C SER A 469 1.43 28.65 -0.12
N LEU A 470 0.67 29.32 0.76
CA LEU A 470 0.78 29.17 2.21
C LEU A 470 0.75 27.68 2.64
N LYS A 471 -0.16 26.90 2.04
CA LYS A 471 -0.28 25.47 2.34
C LYS A 471 0.98 24.67 1.98
N THR A 472 1.66 25.05 0.90
CA THR A 472 2.93 24.44 0.50
C THR A 472 4.02 24.73 1.52
N ILE A 473 4.07 25.95 2.07
CA ILE A 473 5.02 26.34 3.12
C ILE A 473 4.76 25.58 4.42
N GLU A 474 3.50 25.48 4.88
CA GLU A 474 3.14 24.67 6.06
C GLU A 474 3.60 23.21 5.92
N ASN A 475 3.33 22.61 4.77
CA ASN A 475 3.73 21.23 4.47
C ASN A 475 5.26 21.11 4.42
N TRP A 476 5.95 22.10 3.87
CA TRP A 476 7.41 22.15 3.83
C TRP A 476 8.02 22.23 5.24
N ILE A 477 7.51 23.13 6.11
CA ILE A 477 7.96 23.26 7.51
C ILE A 477 7.82 21.93 8.25
N THR A 478 6.67 21.26 8.08
CA THR A 478 6.40 19.97 8.75
C THR A 478 7.41 18.91 8.32
N ARG A 479 7.68 18.79 7.01
CA ARG A 479 8.65 17.82 6.47
C ARG A 479 10.07 18.16 6.88
N TYR A 480 10.46 19.42 6.75
CA TYR A 480 11.80 19.89 7.05
C TYR A 480 12.13 19.76 8.54
N SER A 481 11.18 20.08 9.43
CA SER A 481 11.34 19.87 10.87
C SER A 481 11.54 18.39 11.21
N SER A 482 10.77 17.48 10.60
CA SER A 482 10.95 16.03 10.81
C SER A 482 12.32 15.55 10.31
N LEU A 483 12.79 16.07 9.17
CA LEU A 483 14.10 15.71 8.61
C LEU A 483 15.25 16.21 9.51
N SER A 484 15.19 17.48 9.92
CA SER A 484 16.18 18.09 10.80
C SER A 484 16.27 17.37 12.16
N LYS A 485 15.14 16.98 12.75
CA LYS A 485 15.12 16.16 13.98
C LYS A 485 15.78 14.79 13.77
N LYS A 486 15.53 14.16 12.62
CA LYS A 486 16.14 12.88 12.27
C LYS A 486 17.66 13.01 12.12
N GLU A 487 18.13 14.02 11.40
CA GLU A 487 19.57 14.28 11.23
C GLU A 487 20.27 14.61 12.55
N HIS A 488 19.64 15.39 13.44
CA HIS A 488 20.18 15.64 14.77
C HIS A 488 20.26 14.37 15.61
N ALA A 489 19.23 13.53 15.57
CA ALA A 489 19.24 12.23 16.25
C ALA A 489 20.32 11.29 15.69
N GLU A 490 20.55 11.31 14.38
CA GLU A 490 21.61 10.51 13.74
C GLU A 490 23.01 10.98 14.19
N ARG A 491 23.28 12.29 14.23
CA ARG A 491 24.57 12.84 14.71
C ARG A 491 24.82 12.56 16.19
N PHE A 492 23.80 12.68 17.04
CA PHE A 492 23.88 12.37 18.47
C PHE A 492 24.18 10.90 18.77
N LEU A 493 24.02 10.01 17.78
CA LEU A 493 24.28 8.57 17.91
C LEU A 493 25.63 8.16 17.29
N GLU A 494 26.29 9.06 16.54
CA GLU A 494 27.64 8.88 15.99
C GLU A 494 28.73 9.45 16.91
N GLU A 495 28.37 10.40 17.78
CA GLU A 495 29.13 10.85 18.96
C GLU A 495 28.92 9.88 20.15
#